data_AF-A0A975TPR2-F1
#
_entry.id   AF-A0A975TPR2-F1
#
_cell.length_a   1.000
_cell.length_b   1.000
_cell.length_c   1.000
_cell.angle_alpha   90.00
_cell.angle_beta   90.00
_cell.angle_gamma   90.00
#
_symmetry.space_group_name_H-M   'P 1'
#
loop_
_entity.id
_entity.type
_entity.pdbx_description
1 polymer ?
#
loop_
_entity_poly.entity_id
_entity_poly.type
_entity_poly.pdbx_seq_one_letter_code
_entity_poly.pdbx_strand_id
1 'polypeptide(L)'
;MCKVDRVAAAVAAAAALTAAYPHLSREASPHPALEGCEDVEWLSISDCPVDVPVILRGLLDPDAAEMAERALDWLVMSGPMSISATMPAVVPYLLRLTADPSVPRRDELFGLVLVAAALSAPTNPANAWDLAVGGPEDDHPERALCRAAFVADAAWVQRLLADDELLAGLHLDESDRASLVQVAGL
;
A
#
# COMPACT_ATOMS: atom_id res chain seq x y z
N MET A 1 26.07 9.02 5.13
CA MET A 1 24.89 8.21 4.76
C MET A 1 24.58 8.48 3.29
N CYS A 2 24.66 7.48 2.42
CA CYS A 2 24.17 7.62 1.05
C CYS A 2 22.63 7.66 1.10
N LYS A 3 22.02 8.74 0.62
CA LYS A 3 20.57 8.81 0.45
C LYS A 3 20.22 7.87 -0.71
N VAL A 4 19.56 6.75 -0.42
CA VAL A 4 19.04 5.88 -1.46
C VAL A 4 17.96 6.66 -2.20
N ASP A 5 18.11 6.76 -3.51
CA ASP A 5 17.07 7.30 -4.38
C ASP A 5 15.97 6.24 -4.50
N ARG A 6 14.86 6.47 -3.79
CA ARG A 6 13.74 5.52 -3.75
C ARG A 6 12.99 5.42 -5.07
N VAL A 7 12.92 6.52 -5.82
CA VAL A 7 12.30 6.53 -7.16
C VAL A 7 13.11 5.62 -8.07
N ALA A 8 14.43 5.77 -8.08
CA ALA A 8 15.31 4.89 -8.85
C ALA A 8 15.26 3.43 -8.36
N ALA A 9 15.14 3.19 -7.06
CA ALA A 9 14.99 1.84 -6.49
C ALA A 9 13.67 1.18 -6.91
N ALA A 10 12.55 1.92 -6.89
CA ALA A 10 11.25 1.44 -7.34
C ALA A 10 11.29 1.06 -8.84
N VAL A 11 11.87 1.91 -9.68
CA VAL A 11 12.08 1.61 -11.12
C VAL A 11 12.90 0.35 -11.31
N ALA A 12 14.03 0.25 -10.61
CA ALA A 12 14.92 -0.90 -10.73
C ALA A 12 14.23 -2.20 -10.28
N ALA A 13 13.46 -2.15 -9.18
CA ALA A 13 12.71 -3.28 -8.67
C ALA A 13 11.59 -3.72 -9.65
N ALA A 14 10.83 -2.76 -10.20
CA ALA A 14 9.80 -3.04 -11.20
C ALA A 14 10.41 -3.63 -12.48
N ALA A 15 11.52 -3.07 -12.96
CA ALA A 15 12.22 -3.59 -14.14
C ALA A 15 12.77 -5.01 -13.91
N ALA A 16 13.30 -5.29 -12.71
CA ALA A 16 13.75 -6.62 -12.33
C ALA A 16 12.59 -7.62 -12.29
N LEU A 17 11.44 -7.23 -11.73
CA LEU A 17 10.22 -8.02 -11.71
C LEU A 17 9.75 -8.36 -13.13
N THR A 18 9.62 -7.37 -14.00
CA THR A 18 9.23 -7.56 -15.41
C THR A 18 10.21 -8.44 -16.18
N ALA A 19 11.51 -8.29 -15.93
CA ALA A 19 12.54 -9.11 -16.58
C ALA A 19 12.48 -10.58 -16.13
N ALA A 20 12.23 -10.83 -14.84
CA ALA A 20 12.12 -12.16 -14.27
C ALA A 20 10.78 -12.85 -14.63
N TYR A 21 9.69 -12.08 -14.72
CA TYR A 21 8.33 -12.58 -14.96
C TYR A 21 7.63 -11.83 -16.10
N PRO A 22 8.05 -12.02 -17.37
CA PRO A 22 7.57 -11.22 -18.51
C PRO A 22 6.07 -11.38 -18.82
N HIS A 23 5.42 -12.44 -18.33
CA HIS A 23 3.98 -12.66 -18.51
C HIS A 23 3.14 -11.63 -17.74
N LEU A 24 3.65 -11.07 -16.63
CA LEU A 24 2.96 -10.05 -15.84
C LEU A 24 2.65 -8.78 -16.63
N SER A 25 3.41 -8.50 -17.71
CA SER A 25 3.20 -7.35 -18.60
C SER A 25 2.30 -7.62 -19.79
N ARG A 26 1.94 -8.89 -20.08
CA ARG A 26 1.30 -9.28 -21.35
C ARG A 26 -0.22 -9.36 -21.28
N GLU A 27 -0.78 -9.72 -20.13
CA GLU A 27 -2.23 -9.86 -19.96
C GLU A 27 -2.66 -9.25 -18.62
N ALA A 28 -3.73 -8.45 -18.67
CA ALA A 28 -4.40 -8.01 -17.46
C ALA A 28 -4.98 -9.24 -16.77
N SER A 29 -4.50 -9.54 -15.56
CA SER A 29 -5.10 -10.58 -14.73
C SER A 29 -6.53 -10.13 -14.40
N PRO A 30 -7.58 -10.90 -14.74
CA PRO A 30 -8.97 -10.51 -14.50
C PRO A 30 -9.38 -10.65 -13.02
N HIS A 31 -8.41 -10.61 -12.11
CA HIS A 31 -8.65 -10.82 -10.69
C HIS A 31 -9.52 -9.68 -10.13
N PRO A 32 -10.63 -9.97 -9.44
CA PRO A 32 -11.54 -8.94 -8.93
C PRO A 32 -10.85 -7.90 -8.03
N ALA A 33 -9.81 -8.31 -7.31
CA ALA A 33 -9.02 -7.39 -6.48
C ALA A 33 -8.30 -6.28 -7.27
N LEU A 34 -8.04 -6.50 -8.57
CA LEU A 34 -7.38 -5.54 -9.47
C LEU A 34 -8.35 -4.84 -10.42
N GLU A 35 -9.67 -4.99 -10.24
CA GLU A 35 -10.66 -4.28 -11.04
C GLU A 35 -10.44 -2.76 -10.96
N GLY A 36 -10.38 -2.10 -12.12
CA GLY A 36 -10.10 -0.66 -12.26
C GLY A 36 -8.62 -0.28 -12.24
N CYS A 37 -7.69 -1.22 -12.03
CA CYS A 37 -6.26 -0.94 -11.94
C CYS A 37 -5.67 -0.33 -13.21
N GLU A 38 -6.12 -0.76 -14.38
CA GLU A 38 -5.64 -0.22 -15.66
C GLU A 38 -6.19 1.18 -15.97
N ASP A 39 -7.30 1.55 -15.35
CA ASP A 39 -8.01 2.81 -15.61
C ASP A 39 -7.43 3.99 -14.81
N VAL A 40 -6.56 3.70 -13.84
CA VAL A 40 -5.87 4.73 -13.07
C VAL A 40 -4.78 5.38 -13.92
N GLU A 41 -4.77 6.72 -13.96
CA GLU A 41 -3.71 7.49 -14.61
C GLU A 41 -2.42 7.48 -13.77
N TRP A 42 -1.77 6.32 -13.59
CA TRP A 42 -0.59 6.15 -12.71
C TRP A 42 0.54 7.15 -13.00
N LEU A 43 0.76 7.49 -14.26
CA LEU A 43 1.79 8.44 -14.69
C LEU A 43 1.48 9.90 -14.30
N SER A 44 0.25 10.21 -13.91
CA SER A 44 -0.14 11.54 -13.41
C SER A 44 0.21 11.72 -11.93
N ILE A 45 0.44 10.63 -11.20
CA ILE A 45 0.82 10.67 -9.79
C ILE A 45 2.27 11.13 -9.69
N SER A 46 2.51 12.18 -8.91
CA SER A 46 3.84 12.74 -8.71
C SER A 46 4.83 11.67 -8.22
N ASP A 47 6.00 11.65 -8.84
CA ASP A 47 7.09 10.72 -8.54
C ASP A 47 6.74 9.22 -8.67
N CYS A 48 5.64 8.85 -9.34
CA CYS A 48 5.27 7.46 -9.62
C CYS A 48 6.02 6.94 -10.86
N PRO A 49 7.06 6.11 -10.70
CA PRO A 49 8.01 5.90 -11.79
C PRO A 49 7.85 4.52 -12.45
N VAL A 50 6.80 3.76 -12.11
CA VAL A 50 6.70 2.32 -12.39
C VAL A 50 5.39 1.91 -13.05
N ASP A 51 5.41 0.75 -13.71
CA ASP A 51 4.25 -0.01 -14.15
C ASP A 51 3.56 -0.65 -12.93
N VAL A 52 2.83 0.18 -12.17
CA VAL A 52 2.11 -0.24 -10.96
C VAL A 52 1.21 -1.46 -11.21
N PRO A 53 0.47 -1.56 -12.34
CA PRO A 53 -0.27 -2.77 -12.67
C PRO A 53 0.57 -4.05 -12.69
N VAL A 54 1.80 -4.02 -13.22
CA VAL A 54 2.68 -5.20 -13.22
C VAL A 54 3.05 -5.62 -11.81
N ILE A 55 3.36 -4.66 -10.92
CA ILE A 55 3.63 -4.96 -9.51
C ILE A 55 2.40 -5.60 -8.86
N LEU A 56 1.23 -5.00 -9.02
CA LEU A 56 -0.01 -5.51 -8.43
C LEU A 56 -0.41 -6.89 -8.96
N ARG A 57 -0.19 -7.17 -10.25
CA ARG A 57 -0.37 -8.52 -10.82
C ARG A 57 0.64 -9.51 -10.27
N GLY A 58 1.88 -9.09 -10.04
CA GLY A 58 2.92 -9.93 -9.44
C GLY A 58 2.56 -10.40 -8.02
N LEU A 59 1.79 -9.63 -7.26
CA LEU A 59 1.29 -10.04 -5.93
C LEU A 59 0.34 -11.24 -5.98
N LEU A 60 -0.35 -11.44 -7.11
CA LEU A 60 -1.26 -12.57 -7.32
C LEU A 60 -0.53 -13.84 -7.78
N ASP A 61 0.71 -13.71 -8.25
CA ASP A 61 1.49 -14.80 -8.80
C ASP A 61 2.32 -15.45 -7.69
N PRO A 62 2.10 -16.73 -7.34
CA PRO A 62 2.83 -17.39 -6.27
C PRO A 62 4.36 -17.39 -6.46
N ASP A 63 4.84 -17.40 -7.71
CA ASP A 63 6.26 -17.42 -8.02
C ASP A 63 6.87 -16.01 -7.99
N ALA A 64 6.07 -14.96 -8.19
CA ALA A 64 6.53 -13.57 -8.25
C ALA A 64 6.21 -12.73 -7.00
N ALA A 65 5.29 -13.19 -6.14
CA ALA A 65 4.70 -12.42 -5.04
C ALA A 65 5.73 -11.79 -4.10
N GLU A 66 6.77 -12.53 -3.70
CA GLU A 66 7.81 -11.99 -2.82
C GLU A 66 8.61 -10.85 -3.49
N MET A 67 8.89 -10.98 -4.80
CA MET A 67 9.59 -9.93 -5.54
C MET A 67 8.69 -8.72 -5.78
N ALA A 68 7.41 -8.96 -6.04
CA ALA A 68 6.40 -7.93 -6.24
C ALA A 68 6.14 -7.14 -4.94
N GLU A 69 6.05 -7.81 -3.78
CA GLU A 69 5.94 -7.16 -2.46
C GLU A 69 7.11 -6.21 -2.23
N ARG A 70 8.34 -6.65 -2.49
CA ARG A 70 9.52 -5.78 -2.35
C ARG A 70 9.50 -4.59 -3.31
N ALA A 71 9.04 -4.79 -4.54
CA ALA A 71 8.89 -3.69 -5.49
C ALA A 71 7.81 -2.70 -5.03
N LEU A 72 6.71 -3.22 -4.48
CA LEU A 72 5.62 -2.44 -3.90
C LEU A 72 6.09 -1.58 -2.73
N ASP A 73 6.89 -2.13 -1.82
CA ASP A 73 7.46 -1.38 -0.69
C ASP A 73 8.26 -0.15 -1.15
N TRP A 74 9.08 -0.30 -2.19
CA TRP A 74 9.82 0.83 -2.77
C TRP A 74 8.90 1.87 -3.39
N LEU A 75 7.79 1.44 -3.99
CA LEU A 75 6.81 2.30 -4.64
C LEU A 75 6.00 3.12 -3.64
N VAL A 76 5.48 2.47 -2.59
CA VAL A 76 4.48 3.10 -1.70
C VAL A 76 5.09 3.79 -0.49
N MET A 77 6.39 3.62 -0.24
CA MET A 77 7.10 4.23 0.88
C MET A 77 8.16 5.23 0.40
N SER A 78 8.03 6.50 0.78
CA SER A 78 9.02 7.55 0.51
C SER A 78 10.15 7.59 1.55
N GLY A 79 9.94 6.97 2.71
CA GLY A 79 10.91 6.85 3.79
C GLY A 79 10.51 5.80 4.82
N PRO A 80 11.31 5.57 5.88
CA PRO A 80 10.99 4.60 6.93
C PRO A 80 9.68 4.89 7.67
N MET A 81 9.29 6.16 7.78
CA MET A 81 8.07 6.62 8.48
C MET A 81 7.23 7.53 7.58
N SER A 82 7.27 7.30 6.27
CA SER A 82 6.60 8.18 5.30
C SER A 82 6.10 7.38 4.10
N ILE A 83 4.81 7.51 3.82
CA ILE A 83 4.19 6.97 2.61
C ILE A 83 4.50 7.87 1.41
N SER A 84 4.44 7.31 0.19
CA SER A 84 4.60 8.05 -1.05
C SER A 84 3.27 8.60 -1.55
N ALA A 85 3.33 9.49 -2.55
CA ALA A 85 2.14 9.98 -3.25
C ALA A 85 1.37 8.87 -3.99
N THR A 86 1.99 7.71 -4.21
CA THR A 86 1.36 6.54 -4.86
C THR A 86 0.52 5.71 -3.88
N MET A 87 0.85 5.71 -2.58
CA MET A 87 0.14 4.92 -1.56
C MET A 87 -1.39 5.08 -1.63
N PRO A 88 -1.97 6.30 -1.67
CA PRO A 88 -3.42 6.49 -1.70
C PRO A 88 -4.11 5.77 -2.87
N ALA A 89 -3.50 5.78 -4.05
CA ALA A 89 -4.04 5.12 -5.23
C ALA A 89 -3.93 3.58 -5.15
N VAL A 90 -3.01 3.07 -4.34
CA VAL A 90 -2.76 1.63 -4.17
C VAL A 90 -3.62 1.01 -3.05
N VAL A 91 -4.01 1.80 -2.04
CA VAL A 91 -4.84 1.34 -0.89
C VAL A 91 -6.08 0.52 -1.30
N PRO A 92 -6.91 0.93 -2.27
CA PRO A 92 -8.08 0.14 -2.67
C PRO A 92 -7.74 -1.28 -3.15
N TYR A 93 -6.59 -1.43 -3.80
CA TYR A 93 -6.11 -2.72 -4.29
C TYR A 93 -5.50 -3.55 -3.15
N LEU A 94 -4.74 -2.92 -2.24
CA LEU A 94 -4.23 -3.58 -1.04
C LEU A 94 -5.36 -4.15 -0.19
N LEU A 95 -6.41 -3.36 0.05
CA LEU A 95 -7.58 -3.79 0.82
C LEU A 95 -8.26 -5.02 0.20
N ARG A 96 -8.47 -5.00 -1.13
CA ARG A 96 -9.11 -6.11 -1.84
C ARG A 96 -8.22 -7.35 -1.94
N LEU A 97 -6.93 -7.19 -2.24
CA LEU A 97 -5.95 -8.27 -2.28
C LEU A 97 -5.85 -8.96 -0.91
N THR A 98 -5.78 -8.16 0.14
CA THR A 98 -5.69 -8.69 1.51
C THR A 98 -6.99 -9.34 1.98
N ALA A 99 -8.14 -8.97 1.40
CA ALA A 99 -9.42 -9.59 1.73
C ALA A 99 -9.64 -10.93 1.02
N ASP A 100 -8.77 -11.30 0.08
CA ASP A 100 -8.84 -12.55 -0.68
C ASP A 100 -7.87 -13.59 -0.07
N PRO A 101 -8.39 -14.70 0.47
CA PRO A 101 -7.55 -15.72 1.12
C PRO A 101 -6.68 -16.51 0.14
N SER A 102 -6.92 -16.42 -1.17
CA SER A 102 -6.10 -17.07 -2.18
C SER A 102 -4.84 -16.29 -2.56
N VAL A 103 -4.74 -15.03 -2.13
CA VAL A 103 -3.61 -14.16 -2.45
C VAL A 103 -2.35 -14.61 -1.68
N PRO A 104 -1.24 -14.86 -2.39
CA PRO A 104 0.03 -15.16 -1.74
C PRO A 104 0.45 -14.02 -0.81
N ARG A 105 1.08 -14.36 0.32
CA ARG A 105 1.68 -13.37 1.25
C ARG A 105 0.67 -12.31 1.74
N ARG A 106 -0.59 -12.73 1.86
CA ARG A 106 -1.71 -11.92 2.36
C ARG A 106 -1.40 -11.23 3.68
N ASP A 107 -0.72 -11.93 4.60
CA ASP A 107 -0.37 -11.40 5.93
C ASP A 107 0.60 -10.22 5.81
N GLU A 108 1.57 -10.29 4.90
CA GLU A 108 2.49 -9.20 4.62
C GLU A 108 1.79 -8.00 3.97
N LEU A 109 0.86 -8.25 3.05
CA LEU A 109 0.03 -7.18 2.46
C LEU A 109 -0.82 -6.49 3.52
N PHE A 110 -1.37 -7.23 4.47
CA PHE A 110 -2.08 -6.63 5.58
C PHE A 110 -1.16 -5.79 6.48
N GLY A 111 0.07 -6.25 6.72
CA GLY A 111 1.09 -5.45 7.39
C GLY A 111 1.30 -4.10 6.72
N LEU A 112 1.32 -4.06 5.39
CA LEU A 112 1.41 -2.80 4.64
C LEU A 112 0.15 -1.94 4.76
N VAL A 113 -1.05 -2.54 4.82
CA VAL A 113 -2.31 -1.83 5.09
C VAL A 113 -2.27 -1.16 6.46
N LEU A 114 -1.76 -1.84 7.50
CA LEU A 114 -1.59 -1.28 8.83
C LEU A 114 -0.62 -0.09 8.84
N VAL A 115 0.52 -0.24 8.15
CA VAL A 115 1.50 0.85 8.00
C VAL A 115 0.86 2.05 7.28
N ALA A 116 0.11 1.81 6.21
CA ALA A 116 -0.59 2.87 5.48
C ALA A 116 -1.61 3.59 6.37
N ALA A 117 -2.38 2.84 7.17
CA ALA A 117 -3.34 3.39 8.11
C ALA A 117 -2.64 4.25 9.18
N ALA A 118 -1.65 3.69 9.87
CA ALA A 118 -0.91 4.38 10.93
C ALA A 118 -0.22 5.66 10.42
N LEU A 119 0.45 5.60 9.27
CA LEU A 119 1.15 6.76 8.69
C LEU A 119 0.22 7.77 8.03
N SER A 120 -1.05 7.41 7.78
CA SER A 120 -2.06 8.36 7.30
C SER A 120 -2.71 9.17 8.41
N ALA A 121 -2.45 8.86 9.69
CA ALA A 121 -3.01 9.63 10.79
C ALA A 121 -2.61 11.12 10.70
N PRO A 122 -3.51 12.06 11.03
CA PRO A 122 -3.19 13.49 10.97
C PRO A 122 -2.16 13.86 12.04
N THR A 123 -1.18 14.68 11.67
CA THR A 123 -0.22 15.21 12.65
C THR A 123 -0.92 16.16 13.63
N ASN A 124 -0.77 15.95 14.94
CA ASN A 124 -1.25 16.89 15.95
C ASN A 124 -0.29 18.09 16.06
N PRO A 125 -0.70 19.31 15.67
CA PRO A 125 0.19 20.48 15.70
C PRO A 125 0.53 20.95 17.12
N ALA A 126 -0.22 20.51 18.14
CA ALA A 126 0.08 20.80 19.54
C ALA A 126 1.08 19.81 20.16
N ASN A 127 1.42 18.72 19.47
CA ASN A 127 2.37 17.72 19.92
C ASN A 127 3.71 17.88 19.17
N ALA A 128 4.72 18.35 19.88
CA ALA A 128 6.05 18.56 19.32
C ALA A 128 6.71 17.27 18.81
N TRP A 129 6.38 16.12 19.40
CA TRP A 129 6.89 14.83 18.94
C TRP A 129 6.26 14.41 17.61
N ASP A 130 4.94 14.55 17.48
CA ASP A 130 4.24 14.23 16.23
C ASP A 130 4.73 15.11 15.08
N LEU A 131 4.93 16.40 15.33
CA LEU A 131 5.52 17.32 14.34
C LEU A 131 6.97 16.95 13.98
N ALA A 132 7.78 16.51 14.93
CA ALA A 132 9.16 16.12 14.67
C ALA A 132 9.28 14.82 13.84
N VAL A 133 8.33 13.90 14.00
CA VAL A 133 8.33 12.61 13.31
C VAL A 133 7.61 12.70 11.96
N GLY A 134 6.39 13.25 11.93
CA GLY A 134 5.52 13.26 10.76
C GLY A 134 5.53 14.55 9.95
N GLY A 135 6.09 15.64 10.49
CA GLY A 135 6.06 16.95 9.86
C GLY A 135 4.66 17.59 9.80
N PRO A 136 4.56 18.83 9.31
CA PRO A 136 3.28 19.53 9.12
C PRO A 136 2.33 18.76 8.18
N GLU A 137 1.02 18.84 8.41
CA GLU A 137 0.03 18.17 7.53
C GLU A 137 0.03 18.72 6.11
N ASP A 138 0.21 20.04 5.94
CA ASP A 138 0.16 20.70 4.64
C ASP A 138 1.32 20.28 3.70
N ASP A 139 2.41 19.76 4.26
CA ASP A 139 3.56 19.25 3.49
C ASP A 139 3.32 17.82 2.98
N HIS A 140 2.25 17.15 3.42
CA HIS A 140 1.98 15.74 3.23
C HIS A 140 0.53 15.45 2.77
N PRO A 141 0.12 15.97 1.60
CA PRO A 141 -1.23 15.77 1.07
C PRO A 141 -1.60 14.30 0.87
N GLU A 142 -0.60 13.43 0.66
CA GLU A 142 -0.78 11.99 0.52
C GLU A 142 -1.46 11.35 1.74
N ARG A 143 -1.26 11.88 2.96
CA ARG A 143 -1.93 11.34 4.16
C ARG A 143 -3.43 11.54 4.11
N ALA A 144 -3.88 12.75 3.76
CA ALA A 144 -5.31 13.05 3.63
C ALA A 144 -5.96 12.25 2.50
N LEU A 145 -5.27 12.08 1.38
CA LEU A 145 -5.72 11.25 0.26
C LEU A 145 -5.80 9.77 0.65
N CYS A 146 -4.81 9.27 1.42
CA CYS A 146 -4.80 7.90 1.92
C CYS A 146 -6.00 7.63 2.83
N ARG A 147 -6.28 8.53 3.79
CA ARG A 147 -7.49 8.46 4.63
C ARG A 147 -8.76 8.47 3.79
N ALA A 148 -8.85 9.33 2.77
CA ALA A 148 -10.01 9.38 1.89
C ALA A 148 -10.22 8.05 1.14
N ALA A 149 -9.15 7.39 0.69
CA ALA A 149 -9.22 6.06 0.08
C ALA A 149 -9.72 5.00 1.07
N PHE A 150 -9.21 4.99 2.32
CA PHE A 150 -9.71 4.09 3.37
C PHE A 150 -11.20 4.30 3.67
N VAL A 151 -11.68 5.54 3.73
CA VAL A 151 -13.11 5.85 3.92
C VAL A 151 -13.94 5.37 2.74
N ALA A 152 -13.47 5.59 1.50
CA ALA A 152 -14.17 5.14 0.30
C ALA A 152 -14.35 3.61 0.25
N ASP A 153 -13.36 2.88 0.76
CA ASP A 153 -13.32 1.41 0.81
C ASP A 153 -13.54 0.84 2.22
N ALA A 154 -14.22 1.57 3.11
CA ALA A 154 -14.41 1.18 4.51
C ALA A 154 -15.08 -0.20 4.69
N ALA A 155 -15.90 -0.63 3.72
CA ALA A 155 -16.50 -1.95 3.72
C ALA A 155 -15.44 -3.08 3.64
N TRP A 156 -14.34 -2.86 2.92
CA TRP A 156 -13.22 -3.79 2.88
C TRP A 156 -12.46 -3.79 4.21
N VAL A 157 -12.28 -2.62 4.83
CA VAL A 157 -11.66 -2.53 6.16
C VAL A 157 -12.49 -3.30 7.21
N GLN A 158 -13.81 -3.15 7.21
CA GLN A 158 -14.70 -3.94 8.07
C GLN A 158 -14.54 -5.44 7.84
N ARG A 159 -14.44 -5.87 6.58
CA ARG A 159 -14.24 -7.27 6.22
C ARG A 159 -12.91 -7.81 6.78
N LEU A 160 -11.83 -7.05 6.66
CA LEU A 160 -10.52 -7.43 7.23
C LEU A 160 -10.56 -7.53 8.75
N LEU A 161 -11.21 -6.56 9.42
CA LEU A 161 -11.35 -6.57 10.88
C LEU A 161 -12.20 -7.72 11.42
N ALA A 162 -13.04 -8.33 10.57
CA ALA A 162 -13.89 -9.49 10.86
C ALA A 162 -13.27 -10.82 10.40
N ASP A 163 -12.08 -10.81 9.82
CA ASP A 163 -11.41 -12.01 9.32
C ASP A 163 -10.54 -12.65 10.40
N ASP A 164 -11.13 -13.53 11.19
CA ASP A 164 -10.44 -14.19 12.31
C ASP A 164 -9.23 -15.02 11.86
N GLU A 165 -9.21 -15.55 10.63
CA GLU A 165 -8.11 -16.35 10.10
C GLU A 165 -6.88 -15.49 9.82
N LEU A 166 -7.07 -14.36 9.12
CA LEU A 166 -6.03 -13.36 8.90
C LEU A 166 -5.47 -12.85 10.23
N LEU A 167 -6.36 -12.56 11.17
CA LEU A 167 -5.98 -12.00 12.46
C LEU A 167 -5.31 -13.03 13.37
N ALA A 168 -5.59 -14.32 13.23
CA ALA A 168 -4.93 -15.36 14.03
C ALA A 168 -3.44 -15.51 13.67
N GLY A 169 -3.06 -15.24 12.41
CA GLY A 169 -1.67 -15.23 11.95
C GLY A 169 -0.87 -14.03 12.42
N LEU A 170 -1.54 -12.99 12.91
CA LEU A 170 -0.95 -11.68 13.19
C LEU A 170 -1.17 -11.27 14.64
N HIS A 171 -0.09 -10.90 15.33
CA HIS A 171 -0.20 -10.26 16.65
C HIS A 171 -0.57 -8.77 16.48
N LEU A 172 -1.79 -8.50 16.04
CA LEU A 172 -2.32 -7.13 16.04
C LEU A 172 -2.42 -6.63 17.47
N ASP A 173 -1.84 -5.46 17.73
CA ASP A 173 -2.11 -4.75 18.96
C ASP A 173 -3.39 -3.87 18.86
N GLU A 174 -3.82 -3.31 19.98
CA GLU A 174 -5.01 -2.45 20.03
C GLU A 174 -4.80 -1.15 19.23
N SER A 175 -3.55 -0.69 19.09
CA SER A 175 -3.20 0.51 18.34
C SER A 175 -3.36 0.30 16.84
N ASP A 176 -2.99 -0.87 16.33
CA ASP A 176 -3.17 -1.27 14.93
C ASP A 176 -4.66 -1.30 14.56
N ARG A 177 -5.47 -1.96 15.41
CA ARG A 177 -6.93 -2.02 15.23
C ARG A 177 -7.55 -0.63 15.27
N ALA A 178 -7.18 0.18 16.26
CA ALA A 178 -7.69 1.55 16.39
C ALA A 178 -7.33 2.42 15.18
N SER A 179 -6.12 2.26 14.64
CA SER A 179 -5.67 2.98 13.44
C SER A 179 -6.56 2.66 12.24
N LEU A 180 -6.85 1.37 11.98
CA LEU A 180 -7.73 0.96 10.89
C LEU A 180 -9.15 1.51 11.02
N VAL A 181 -9.74 1.41 12.22
CA VAL A 181 -11.08 1.93 12.51
C VAL A 181 -11.12 3.44 12.27
N GLN A 182 -10.12 4.16 12.77
CA GLN A 182 -10.03 5.61 12.61
C GLN A 182 -9.92 6.04 11.15
N VAL A 183 -9.01 5.45 10.37
CA VAL A 183 -8.77 5.88 8.97
C VAL A 183 -9.92 5.52 8.05
N ALA A 184 -10.68 4.46 8.38
CA ALA A 184 -11.88 4.07 7.65
C ALA A 184 -13.14 4.84 8.07
N GLY A 185 -13.07 5.66 9.14
CA GLY A 185 -14.21 6.42 9.65
C GLY A 185 -15.31 5.54 10.28
N LEU A 186 -14.90 4.45 10.94
CA LEU A 186 -15.77 3.44 11.55
C LEU A 186 -16.02 3.67 13.05
#